data_AF-A0A016UKP6-F1
#
_entry.id   AF-A0A016UKP6-F1
#
_cell.length_a   1.000
_cell.length_b   1.000
_cell.length_c   1.000
_cell.angle_alpha   90.00
_cell.angle_beta   90.00
_cell.angle_gamma   90.00
#
_symmetry.space_group_name_H-M   'P 1'
#
loop_
_entity.id
_entity.type
_entity.pdbx_description
1 polymer ?
#
loop_
_entity_poly.entity_id
_entity_poly.type
_entity_poly.pdbx_seq_one_letter_code
_entity_poly.pdbx_strand_id
1 'polypeptide(L)'
;MDFIYNITRVLYPSIYLNGKKSSEQNFRFIRALLKETRRVANAQQRRLNYYVYTKFEYDPYKSYDWFYGKDDICNTMKLPGDLAGSGLVLWSTSKDMKKRCANIAQFVKRSLGPFLLTIRKQSNDCRRIMCSGNGNCVLKKPLKK
;
A
#
# COMPACT_ATOMS: atom_id res chain seq x y z
N MET A 1 -18.62 -15.99 -3.81
CA MET A 1 -17.32 -16.26 -3.15
C MET A 1 -17.45 -16.29 -1.62
N ASP A 2 -18.67 -16.36 -1.08
CA ASP A 2 -18.93 -16.09 0.33
C ASP A 2 -18.28 -17.10 1.26
N PHE A 3 -18.15 -18.36 0.83
CA PHE A 3 -17.41 -19.40 1.53
C PHE A 3 -15.98 -18.96 1.88
N ILE A 4 -15.23 -18.39 0.93
CA ILE A 4 -13.84 -17.96 1.14
C ILE A 4 -13.78 -16.82 2.16
N TYR A 5 -14.64 -15.80 2.01
CA TYR A 5 -14.62 -14.65 2.90
C TYR A 5 -15.08 -15.00 4.32
N ASN A 6 -16.01 -15.94 4.45
CA ASN A 6 -16.51 -16.39 5.74
C ASN A 6 -15.43 -17.10 6.58
N ILE A 7 -14.51 -17.83 5.96
CA ILE A 7 -13.39 -18.49 6.66
C ILE A 7 -12.15 -17.58 6.80
N THR A 8 -11.99 -16.58 5.93
CA THR A 8 -10.78 -15.75 5.86
C THR A 8 -10.67 -14.77 7.03
N ARG A 9 -9.58 -14.78 7.80
CA ARG A 9 -9.40 -13.85 8.95
C ARG A 9 -8.85 -12.48 8.57
N VAL A 10 -8.16 -12.38 7.45
CA VAL A 10 -7.46 -11.18 6.97
C VAL A 10 -7.44 -11.19 5.44
N LEU A 11 -7.68 -10.05 4.80
CA LEU A 11 -7.56 -9.94 3.34
C LEU A 11 -6.17 -9.42 2.94
N TYR A 12 -5.67 -9.89 1.80
CA TYR A 12 -4.36 -9.51 1.26
C TYR A 12 -4.47 -9.05 -0.20
N PRO A 13 -5.11 -7.89 -0.47
CA PRO A 13 -5.18 -7.39 -1.84
C PRO A 13 -3.79 -7.02 -2.35
N SER A 14 -3.54 -7.30 -3.63
CA SER A 14 -2.31 -6.89 -4.32
C SER A 14 -2.57 -5.67 -5.17
N ILE A 15 -1.73 -4.65 -5.04
CA ILE A 15 -1.81 -3.39 -5.80
C ILE A 15 -0.53 -3.14 -6.62
N TYR A 16 0.11 -4.21 -7.08
CA TYR A 16 1.37 -4.11 -7.82
C TYR A 16 1.23 -3.24 -9.06
N LEU A 17 2.14 -2.28 -9.21
CA LEU A 17 2.29 -1.51 -10.43
C LEU A 17 3.35 -2.19 -11.29
N ASN A 18 3.00 -2.46 -12.54
CA ASN A 18 3.92 -3.01 -13.53
C ASN A 18 3.93 -2.08 -14.74
N GLY A 19 5.12 -1.71 -15.20
CA GLY A 19 5.28 -0.93 -16.44
C GLY A 19 5.12 0.59 -16.29
N LYS A 20 5.18 1.30 -17.43
CA LYS A 20 5.00 2.75 -17.54
C LYS A 20 3.52 3.10 -17.75
N LYS A 21 2.75 3.19 -16.67
CA LYS A 21 1.42 3.83 -16.68
C LYS A 21 1.52 5.24 -16.10
N SER A 22 0.56 6.11 -16.40
CA SER A 22 0.55 7.42 -15.76
C SER A 22 0.24 7.30 -14.26
N SER A 23 0.80 8.21 -13.47
CA SER A 23 0.51 8.33 -12.03
C SER A 23 -1.00 8.42 -11.74
N GLU A 24 -1.77 9.02 -12.64
CA GLU A 24 -3.23 9.07 -12.54
C GLU A 24 -3.89 7.71 -12.76
N GLN A 25 -3.48 6.97 -13.79
CA GLN A 25 -3.99 5.61 -14.02
C GLN A 25 -3.67 4.70 -12.84
N ASN A 26 -2.45 4.77 -12.30
CA ASN A 26 -2.03 4.02 -11.12
C ASN A 26 -2.88 4.37 -9.90
N PHE A 27 -3.09 5.65 -9.64
CA PHE A 27 -3.98 6.10 -8.57
C PHE A 27 -5.40 5.55 -8.70
N ARG A 28 -6.01 5.65 -9.90
CA ARG A 28 -7.37 5.15 -10.14
C ARG A 28 -7.46 3.63 -9.94
N PHE A 29 -6.46 2.89 -10.41
CA PHE A 29 -6.33 1.44 -10.24
C PHE A 29 -6.26 1.03 -8.76
N ILE A 30 -5.31 1.60 -8.02
CA ILE A 30 -5.11 1.30 -6.59
C ILE A 30 -6.38 1.66 -5.81
N ARG A 31 -6.96 2.83 -6.09
CA ARG A 31 -8.20 3.29 -5.45
C ARG A 31 -9.35 2.31 -5.68
N ALA A 32 -9.52 1.79 -6.89
CA ALA A 32 -10.58 0.85 -7.21
C ALA A 32 -10.43 -0.45 -6.41
N LEU A 33 -9.23 -1.04 -6.38
CA LEU A 33 -8.95 -2.28 -5.63
C LEU A 33 -9.15 -2.11 -4.12
N LEU A 34 -8.69 -0.99 -3.56
CA LEU A 34 -8.85 -0.72 -2.12
C LEU A 34 -10.31 -0.45 -1.74
N LYS A 35 -11.07 0.25 -2.59
CA LYS A 35 -12.50 0.42 -2.40
C LYS A 35 -13.24 -0.92 -2.39
N GLU A 36 -12.89 -1.81 -3.33
CA GLU A 36 -13.52 -3.13 -3.39
C GLU A 36 -13.11 -3.99 -2.19
N THR A 37 -11.84 -3.97 -1.80
CA THR A 37 -11.37 -4.67 -0.58
C THR A 37 -12.15 -4.20 0.65
N ARG A 38 -12.32 -2.89 0.81
CA ARG A 38 -13.08 -2.31 1.91
C ARG A 38 -14.56 -2.68 1.84
N ARG A 39 -15.17 -2.71 0.65
CA ARG A 39 -16.57 -3.15 0.46
C ARG A 39 -16.74 -4.60 0.93
N VAL A 40 -15.85 -5.50 0.51
CA VAL A 40 -15.87 -6.92 0.93
C VAL A 40 -15.65 -7.04 2.43
N ALA A 41 -14.68 -6.32 3.01
CA ALA A 41 -14.40 -6.34 4.44
C ALA A 41 -15.60 -5.86 5.28
N ASN A 42 -16.28 -4.81 4.84
CA ASN A 42 -17.46 -4.25 5.51
C ASN A 42 -18.72 -5.13 5.36
N ALA A 43 -18.79 -5.95 4.32
CA ALA A 43 -19.91 -6.88 4.11
C ALA A 43 -19.82 -8.12 5.02
N GLN A 44 -18.69 -8.36 5.68
CA GLN A 44 -18.56 -9.48 6.60
C GLN A 44 -19.18 -9.15 7.96
N GLN A 45 -19.79 -10.15 8.60
CA GLN A 45 -20.38 -10.02 9.94
C GLN A 45 -19.33 -9.64 11.00
N ARG A 46 -18.07 -10.00 10.77
CA ARG A 46 -16.94 -9.68 11.65
C ARG A 46 -16.05 -8.62 11.03
N ARG A 47 -15.42 -7.83 11.89
CA ARG A 47 -14.42 -6.85 11.48
C ARG A 47 -13.22 -7.57 10.81
N LEU A 48 -13.07 -7.33 9.52
CA LEU A 48 -11.92 -7.81 8.76
C LEU A 48 -10.87 -6.72 8.57
N ASN A 49 -9.64 -7.04 8.97
CA ASN A 49 -8.48 -6.25 8.63
C ASN A 49 -7.92 -6.71 7.28
N TYR A 50 -7.21 -5.80 6.60
CA TYR A 50 -6.53 -6.13 5.37
C TYR A 50 -5.16 -5.48 5.28
N TYR A 51 -4.19 -6.24 4.80
CA TYR A 51 -2.80 -5.82 4.62
C TYR A 51 -2.47 -5.83 3.14
N VAL A 52 -2.08 -4.68 2.63
CA VAL A 52 -2.00 -4.46 1.19
C VAL A 52 -0.62 -4.86 0.70
N TYR A 53 -0.58 -5.82 -0.23
CA TYR A 53 0.65 -6.20 -0.90
C TYR A 53 1.01 -5.16 -1.95
N THR A 54 2.21 -4.61 -1.84
CA THR A 54 2.78 -3.72 -2.86
C THR A 54 4.24 -4.04 -3.12
N LYS A 55 4.68 -3.83 -4.37
CA LYS A 55 6.10 -3.73 -4.70
C LYS A 55 6.60 -2.32 -4.37
N PHE A 56 7.88 -2.10 -4.64
CA PHE A 56 8.52 -0.79 -4.72
C PHE A 56 9.35 -0.63 -6.01
N GLU A 57 9.25 -1.60 -6.91
CA GLU A 57 9.92 -1.73 -8.22
C GLU A 57 8.84 -1.95 -9.29
N TYR A 58 8.93 -1.30 -10.44
CA TYR A 58 7.97 -1.51 -11.54
C TYR A 58 8.21 -2.85 -12.26
N ASP A 59 9.46 -3.21 -12.51
CA ASP A 59 9.82 -4.50 -13.13
C ASP A 59 11.24 -4.97 -12.72
N PRO A 60 11.37 -5.67 -11.58
CA PRO A 60 12.65 -6.17 -11.10
C PRO A 60 13.24 -7.31 -11.95
N TYR A 61 12.47 -7.84 -12.92
CA TYR A 61 12.95 -8.91 -13.81
C TYR A 61 13.71 -8.36 -15.02
N LYS A 62 13.47 -7.10 -15.39
CA LYS A 62 14.06 -6.44 -16.57
C LYS A 62 15.02 -5.30 -16.21
N SER A 63 14.75 -4.58 -15.12
CA SER A 63 15.61 -3.47 -14.67
C SER A 63 15.81 -3.53 -13.16
N TYR A 64 17.05 -3.25 -12.75
CA TYR A 64 17.50 -3.34 -11.36
C TYR A 64 17.43 -2.01 -10.60
N ASP A 65 17.07 -0.93 -11.29
CA ASP A 65 17.06 0.45 -10.79
C ASP A 65 15.73 1.16 -11.05
N TRP A 66 14.76 0.47 -11.65
CA TRP A 66 13.46 1.04 -11.97
C TRP A 66 12.46 0.92 -10.80
N PHE A 67 12.70 1.77 -9.81
CA PHE A 67 11.86 1.92 -8.62
C PHE A 67 10.69 2.87 -8.84
N TYR A 68 9.68 2.78 -7.97
CA TYR A 68 8.55 3.70 -7.98
C TYR A 68 8.98 5.16 -7.81
N GLY A 69 8.41 6.05 -8.63
CA GLY A 69 8.55 7.49 -8.46
C GLY A 69 7.80 8.01 -7.23
N LYS A 70 8.06 9.26 -6.82
CA LYS A 70 7.44 9.89 -5.62
C LYS A 70 5.91 9.77 -5.61
N ASP A 71 5.28 10.03 -6.74
CA ASP A 71 3.84 9.91 -6.92
C ASP A 71 3.32 8.51 -6.65
N ASP A 72 3.99 7.50 -7.22
CA ASP A 72 3.55 6.11 -7.09
C ASP A 72 3.90 5.55 -5.71
N ILE A 73 4.98 5.99 -5.07
CA ILE A 73 5.22 5.74 -3.64
C ILE A 73 4.05 6.32 -2.82
N CYS A 74 3.60 7.54 -3.10
CA CYS A 74 2.45 8.12 -2.42
C CYS A 74 1.17 7.31 -2.67
N ASN A 75 0.88 7.00 -3.93
CA ASN A 75 -0.30 6.22 -4.32
C ASN A 75 -0.30 4.80 -3.69
N THR A 76 0.86 4.15 -3.54
CA THR A 76 0.94 2.77 -3.06
C THR A 76 1.12 2.65 -1.56
N MET A 77 1.75 3.62 -0.89
CA MET A 77 2.07 3.53 0.54
C MET A 77 1.14 4.37 1.42
N LYS A 78 0.66 5.52 0.92
CA LYS A 78 -0.26 6.39 1.69
C LYS A 78 -1.71 5.97 1.54
N LEU A 79 -2.13 5.74 0.29
CA LEU A 79 -3.52 5.47 -0.05
C LEU A 79 -4.13 4.26 0.69
N PRO A 80 -3.39 3.15 0.94
CA PRO A 80 -3.90 2.07 1.78
C PRO A 80 -4.32 2.52 3.18
N GLY A 81 -3.48 3.28 3.89
CA GLY A 81 -3.82 3.78 5.22
C GLY A 81 -5.03 4.72 5.18
N ASP A 82 -5.05 5.62 4.20
CA ASP A 82 -6.14 6.56 3.97
C ASP A 82 -7.49 5.85 3.69
N LEU A 83 -7.48 4.64 3.13
CA LEU A 83 -8.68 3.85 2.82
C LEU A 83 -9.01 2.74 3.84
N ALA A 84 -8.42 2.77 5.04
CA ALA A 84 -8.63 1.83 6.14
C ALA A 84 -7.83 0.51 6.06
N GLY A 85 -6.75 0.47 5.29
CA GLY A 85 -5.78 -0.62 5.33
C GLY A 85 -5.07 -0.67 6.67
N SER A 86 -4.87 -1.88 7.19
CA SER A 86 -4.24 -2.11 8.50
C SER A 86 -2.71 -2.13 8.43
N GLY A 87 -2.14 -2.26 7.23
CA GLY A 87 -0.71 -2.21 6.99
C GLY A 87 -0.34 -2.54 5.55
N LEU A 88 0.96 -2.56 5.31
CA LEU A 88 1.56 -2.84 4.01
C LEU A 88 2.45 -4.08 4.11
N VAL A 89 2.44 -4.89 3.06
CA VAL A 89 3.44 -5.94 2.85
C VAL A 89 4.26 -5.55 1.63
N LEU A 90 5.51 -5.15 1.88
CA LEU A 90 6.46 -4.82 0.82
C LEU A 90 7.06 -6.11 0.27
N TRP A 91 6.86 -6.35 -1.02
CA TRP A 91 7.30 -7.57 -1.68
C TRP A 91 8.25 -7.27 -2.83
N SER A 92 9.29 -8.10 -2.96
CA SER A 92 10.19 -8.14 -4.12
C SER A 92 10.51 -9.60 -4.45
N THR A 93 10.88 -9.86 -5.70
CA THR A 93 11.34 -11.17 -6.14
C THR A 93 12.73 -11.49 -5.58
N SER A 94 13.10 -12.77 -5.49
CA SER A 94 14.47 -13.20 -5.15
C SER A 94 15.42 -13.19 -6.36
N LYS A 95 14.88 -13.06 -7.58
CA LYS A 95 15.67 -13.10 -8.83
C LYS A 95 16.78 -12.03 -8.81
N ASP A 96 18.01 -12.45 -9.11
CA ASP A 96 19.19 -11.57 -9.19
C ASP A 96 19.38 -10.65 -7.97
N MET A 97 18.94 -11.06 -6.77
CA MET A 97 18.94 -10.21 -5.56
C MET A 97 20.33 -9.65 -5.26
N LYS A 98 21.39 -10.45 -5.38
CA LYS A 98 22.79 -9.99 -5.18
C LYS A 98 23.15 -8.77 -6.04
N LYS A 99 22.59 -8.67 -7.26
CA LYS A 99 22.82 -7.54 -8.18
C LYS A 99 21.96 -6.33 -7.87
N ARG A 100 20.81 -6.53 -7.20
CA ARG A 100 19.84 -5.47 -6.86
C ARG A 100 20.02 -4.90 -5.46
N CYS A 101 20.64 -5.65 -4.54
CA CYS A 101 20.79 -5.28 -3.13
C CYS A 101 21.27 -3.84 -2.91
N ALA A 102 22.32 -3.42 -3.62
CA ALA A 102 22.88 -2.07 -3.47
C ALA A 102 21.88 -0.98 -3.93
N ASN A 103 21.22 -1.19 -5.07
CA ASN A 103 20.22 -0.27 -5.60
C ASN A 103 19.00 -0.17 -4.67
N ILE A 104 18.51 -1.31 -4.16
CA ILE A 104 17.42 -1.38 -3.19
C ILE A 104 17.81 -0.63 -1.92
N ALA A 105 19.01 -0.88 -1.38
CA ALA A 105 19.48 -0.21 -0.17
C ALA A 105 19.56 1.32 -0.37
N GLN A 106 20.06 1.78 -1.51
CA GLN A 106 20.13 3.20 -1.85
C GLN A 106 18.72 3.81 -1.98
N PHE A 107 17.80 3.13 -2.66
CA PHE A 107 16.42 3.57 -2.83
C PHE A 107 15.67 3.65 -1.49
N VAL A 108 15.83 2.65 -0.63
CA VAL A 108 15.26 2.66 0.73
C VAL A 108 15.85 3.80 1.55
N LYS A 109 17.17 3.99 1.52
CA LYS A 109 17.84 5.05 2.28
C LYS A 109 17.42 6.45 1.83
N ARG A 110 17.31 6.68 0.52
CA ARG A 110 17.12 8.02 -0.06
C ARG A 110 15.67 8.40 -0.32
N SER A 111 14.77 7.43 -0.52
CA SER A 111 13.41 7.72 -1.00
C SER A 111 12.35 7.02 -0.15
N LEU A 112 12.31 5.69 -0.16
CA LEU A 112 11.20 4.97 0.47
C LEU A 112 11.21 5.06 2.00
N GLY A 113 12.38 4.89 2.63
CA GLY A 113 12.53 4.91 4.09
C GLY A 113 12.08 6.22 4.72
N PRO A 114 12.64 7.39 4.31
CA PRO A 114 12.18 8.68 4.79
C PRO A 114 10.67 8.90 4.61
N PHE A 115 10.13 8.52 3.45
CA PHE A 115 8.69 8.64 3.18
C PHE A 115 7.83 7.80 4.13
N LEU A 116 8.20 6.54 4.38
CA LEU A 116 7.49 5.67 5.30
C LEU A 116 7.56 6.18 6.74
N LEU A 117 8.69 6.74 7.17
CA LEU A 117 8.82 7.38 8.49
C LEU A 117 7.88 8.57 8.62
N THR A 118 7.80 9.44 7.60
CA THR A 118 6.88 10.58 7.58
C THR A 118 5.42 10.13 7.67
N ILE A 119 5.01 9.15 6.86
CA ILE A 119 3.63 8.64 6.90
C ILE A 119 3.33 7.99 8.25
N ARG A 120 4.23 7.17 8.77
CA ARG A 120 4.03 6.52 10.07
C ARG A 120 3.84 7.54 11.17
N LYS A 121 4.66 8.61 11.18
CA LYS A 121 4.51 9.72 12.12
C LYS A 121 3.14 10.39 11.97
N GLN A 122 2.76 10.78 10.75
CA GLN A 122 1.46 11.41 10.47
C GLN A 122 0.27 10.53 10.89
N SER A 123 0.33 9.23 10.62
CA SER A 123 -0.72 8.27 11.00
C SER A 123 -0.83 8.14 12.53
N ASN A 124 0.30 8.07 13.24
CA ASN A 124 0.33 8.00 14.70
C ASN A 124 -0.18 9.28 15.35
N ASP A 125 0.25 10.44 14.85
CA ASP A 125 -0.23 11.75 15.32
C ASP A 125 -1.74 11.87 15.13
N CYS A 126 -2.25 11.50 13.96
CA CYS A 126 -3.69 11.49 13.70
C CYS A 126 -4.44 10.55 14.63
N ARG A 127 -3.95 9.31 14.84
CA ARG A 127 -4.56 8.35 15.77
C ARG A 127 -4.61 8.90 17.19
N ARG A 128 -3.55 9.57 17.66
CA ARG A 128 -3.48 10.16 19.00
C ARG A 128 -4.46 11.32 19.15
N ILE A 129 -4.47 12.25 18.18
CA ILE A 129 -5.23 13.50 18.26
C ILE A 129 -6.72 13.28 17.95
N MET A 130 -7.03 12.53 16.90
CA MET A 130 -8.40 12.39 16.37
C MET A 130 -9.14 11.16 16.90
N CYS A 131 -8.42 10.17 17.43
CA CYS A 131 -9.01 8.90 17.87
C CYS A 131 -8.62 8.53 19.31
N SER A 132 -8.00 9.44 20.07
CA SER A 132 -7.53 9.22 21.44
C SER A 132 -6.65 7.96 21.60
N GLY A 133 -5.94 7.56 20.53
CA GLY A 133 -5.12 6.35 20.51
C GLY A 133 -5.88 5.04 20.27
N ASN A 134 -7.20 5.05 20.18
CA ASN A 134 -8.08 3.87 20.16
C ASN A 134 -8.63 3.51 18.77
N GLY A 135 -8.10 4.12 17.71
CA GLY A 135 -8.55 3.86 16.34
C GLY A 135 -7.56 4.32 15.29
N ASN A 136 -7.84 4.01 14.03
CA ASN A 136 -7.05 4.48 12.90
C ASN A 136 -7.82 5.57 12.16
N CYS A 137 -7.10 6.61 11.74
CA CYS A 137 -7.66 7.63 10.88
C CYS A 137 -7.91 7.08 9.47
N VAL A 138 -9.08 7.40 8.92
CA VAL A 138 -9.48 7.02 7.57
C VAL A 138 -10.08 8.24 6.88
N LEU A 139 -9.89 8.35 5.57
CA LEU A 139 -10.49 9.44 4.81
C LEU A 139 -12.02 9.29 4.78
N LYS A 140 -12.70 10.37 5.20
CA LYS A 140 -14.17 10.47 5.16
C LYS A 140 -14.69 10.76 3.75
N LYS A 141 -13.95 11.55 2.96
CA LYS A 141 -14.35 11.95 1.59
C LYS A 141 -13.52 11.22 0.54
N PRO A 142 -14.10 10.93 -0.65
CA PRO A 142 -13.34 10.33 -1.74
C PRO A 142 -12.22 11.27 -2.18
N LEU A 143 -11.01 10.72 -2.32
CA LEU A 143 -9.88 11.43 -2.91
C LEU A 143 -10.22 11.81 -4.36
N LYS A 144 -10.28 13.12 -4.60
CA LYS A 144 -10.25 13.71 -5.94
C LYS A 144 -8.79 13.88 -6.31
N LYS A 145 -8.42 13.40 -7.50
CA LYS A 145 -7.14 13.76 -8.11
C LYS A 145 -7.42 14.90 -9.08
#